data_AF-A0A2G6EX01-F1
#
_entry.id   AF-A0A2G6EX01-F1
#
_cell.length_a   1.000
_cell.length_b   1.000
_cell.length_c   1.000
_cell.angle_alpha   90.00
_cell.angle_beta   90.00
_cell.angle_gamma   90.00
#
_symmetry.space_group_name_H-M   'P 1'
#
loop_
_entity.id
_entity.type
_entity.pdbx_description
1 polymer ?
#
loop_
_entity_poly.entity_id
_entity_poly.type
_entity_poly.pdbx_seq_one_letter_code
_entity_poly.pdbx_strand_id
1 'polypeptide(L)'
;DEEKIDNYARPLLAIVRRKNKMINYSCILFEYSSGKEVCDETEKYIELVIKKMIEIHKLGYYHGDFKPGNFLVENNNKIVIIDSQGKKMKFMKYRAHYDMLTMKMDSYSEMIYPYKKDFSYYLALIIKKLKKLKFVKRIKEKKAKLRDKGWKI
;
A
#
# COMPACT_ATOMS: atom_id res chain seq x y z
N ASP A 1 -20.96 -5.64 -0.45
CA ASP A 1 -20.01 -5.13 -1.44
C ASP A 1 -19.67 -6.21 -2.45
N GLU A 2 -19.68 -5.88 -3.74
CA GLU A 2 -19.45 -6.83 -4.86
C GLU A 2 -18.07 -7.50 -4.81
N GLU A 3 -17.16 -6.97 -4.01
CA GLU A 3 -15.83 -7.52 -3.76
C GLU A 3 -15.71 -7.81 -2.25
N LYS A 4 -15.40 -9.06 -1.89
CA LYS A 4 -15.44 -9.60 -0.52
C LYS A 4 -14.31 -9.08 0.40
N ILE A 5 -13.94 -7.80 0.30
CA ILE A 5 -12.89 -7.17 1.12
C ILE A 5 -13.54 -6.12 2.03
N ASP A 6 -13.76 -6.49 3.29
CA ASP A 6 -14.41 -5.67 4.32
C ASP A 6 -13.40 -4.95 5.25
N ASN A 7 -12.11 -5.12 4.98
CA ASN A 7 -11.03 -4.61 5.83
C ASN A 7 -10.55 -3.20 5.45
N TYR A 8 -10.97 -2.62 4.33
CA TYR A 8 -10.62 -1.25 3.99
C TYR A 8 -11.39 -0.26 4.85
N ALA A 9 -10.73 0.80 5.32
CA ALA A 9 -11.43 1.92 5.91
C ALA A 9 -12.46 2.46 4.92
N ARG A 10 -13.73 2.43 5.32
CA ARG A 10 -14.84 2.76 4.43
C ARG A 10 -14.85 4.26 4.11
N PRO A 11 -14.85 4.65 2.84
CA PRO A 11 -15.07 6.05 2.47
C PRO A 11 -16.52 6.44 2.79
N LEU A 12 -16.69 7.58 3.47
CA LEU A 12 -18.00 8.15 3.82
C LEU A 12 -18.41 9.27 2.87
N LEU A 13 -17.46 10.08 2.42
CA LEU A 13 -17.72 11.21 1.53
C LEU A 13 -16.53 11.48 0.61
N ALA A 14 -16.79 11.78 -0.65
CA ALA A 14 -15.78 12.27 -1.59
C ALA A 14 -16.29 13.56 -2.26
N ILE A 15 -15.51 14.64 -2.13
CA ILE A 15 -15.82 15.95 -2.72
C ILE A 15 -14.79 16.25 -3.79
N VAL A 16 -15.24 16.61 -5.00
CA VAL A 16 -14.36 17.05 -6.09
C VAL A 16 -14.92 18.32 -6.71
N ARG A 17 -14.15 19.41 -6.67
CA ARG A 17 -14.47 20.65 -7.36
C ARG A 17 -13.58 20.81 -8.59
N ARG A 18 -14.20 21.18 -9.71
CA ARG A 18 -13.52 21.40 -10.99
C ARG A 18 -13.76 22.83 -11.49
N LYS A 19 -12.75 23.40 -12.15
CA LYS A 19 -12.86 24.63 -12.95
C LYS A 19 -12.20 24.35 -14.30
N ASN A 20 -12.89 24.68 -15.40
CA ASN A 20 -12.42 24.39 -16.77
C ASN A 20 -12.00 22.93 -16.95
N LYS A 21 -12.82 21.98 -16.48
CA LYS A 21 -12.56 20.53 -16.45
C LYS A 21 -11.36 20.07 -15.59
N MET A 22 -10.57 20.99 -15.00
CA MET A 22 -9.45 20.66 -14.11
C MET A 22 -9.89 20.58 -12.65
N ILE A 23 -9.41 19.57 -11.91
CA ILE A 23 -9.63 19.47 -10.46
C ILE A 23 -8.86 20.61 -9.78
N ASN A 24 -9.57 21.43 -9.00
CA ASN A 24 -8.98 22.51 -8.21
C ASN A 24 -9.13 22.30 -6.69
N TYR A 25 -9.94 21.33 -6.28
CA TYR A 25 -10.07 20.90 -4.90
C TYR A 25 -10.60 19.47 -4.87
N SER A 26 -10.06 18.64 -3.98
CA SER A 26 -10.56 17.30 -3.71
C SER A 26 -10.40 17.00 -2.23
N CYS A 27 -11.41 16.34 -1.65
CA CYS A 27 -11.41 15.89 -0.27
C CYS A 27 -12.07 14.51 -0.21
N ILE A 28 -11.58 13.66 0.69
CA ILE A 28 -12.17 12.37 1.01
C ILE A 28 -12.26 12.25 2.52
N LEU A 29 -13.41 11.83 3.02
CA LEU A 29 -13.66 11.52 4.41
C LEU A 29 -13.84 10.01 4.53
N PHE A 30 -13.11 9.43 5.46
CA PHE A 30 -13.19 8.01 5.79
C PHE A 30 -13.87 7.84 7.15
N GLU A 31 -14.37 6.64 7.41
CA GLU A 31 -14.77 6.25 8.75
C GLU A 31 -13.57 6.31 9.70
N TYR A 32 -13.85 6.66 10.95
CA TYR A 32 -12.84 6.64 12.00
C TYR A 32 -12.66 5.21 12.51
N SER A 33 -11.42 4.75 12.59
CA SER A 33 -11.07 3.52 13.30
C SER A 33 -10.31 3.88 14.57
N SER A 34 -10.70 3.25 15.68
CA SER A 34 -9.99 3.34 16.97
C SER A 34 -8.85 2.34 17.09
N GLY A 35 -8.48 1.66 15.99
CA GLY A 35 -7.39 0.68 15.98
C GLY A 35 -6.03 1.33 16.22
N LYS A 36 -5.09 0.54 16.75
CA LYS A 36 -3.70 0.97 16.94
C LYS A 36 -2.90 0.74 15.67
N GLU A 37 -2.07 1.71 15.30
CA GLU A 37 -1.14 1.56 14.17
C GLU A 37 -0.19 0.38 14.41
N VAL A 38 0.05 -0.40 13.35
CA VAL A 38 1.03 -1.50 13.42
C VAL A 38 2.43 -0.93 13.23
N CYS A 39 3.26 -1.10 14.26
CA CYS A 39 4.68 -0.81 14.21
C CYS A 39 5.50 -2.09 13.95
N ASP A 40 6.70 -1.90 13.39
CA ASP A 40 7.61 -2.99 13.02
C ASP A 40 8.10 -3.83 14.23
N GLU A 41 7.91 -3.33 15.45
CA GLU A 41 8.28 -3.99 16.71
C GLU A 41 7.23 -5.01 17.21
N THR A 42 6.03 -5.04 16.61
CA THR A 42 4.96 -5.94 17.04
C THR A 42 4.78 -7.12 16.08
N GLU A 43 5.68 -8.09 16.16
CA GLU A 43 5.75 -9.27 15.26
C GLU A 43 4.39 -9.94 15.05
N LYS A 44 3.63 -10.19 16.12
CA LYS A 44 2.27 -10.77 16.05
C LYS A 44 1.33 -10.01 15.11
N TYR A 45 1.37 -8.68 15.12
CA TYR A 45 0.50 -7.87 14.26
C TYR A 45 0.98 -7.84 12.82
N ILE A 46 2.29 -7.88 12.60
CA ILE A 46 2.87 -8.00 11.25
C ILE A 46 2.45 -9.32 10.60
N GLU A 47 2.47 -10.44 11.34
CA GLU A 47 1.98 -11.73 10.84
C GLU A 47 0.50 -11.69 10.44
N LEU A 48 -0.35 -11.05 11.26
CA LEU A 48 -1.77 -10.85 10.94
C LEU A 48 -1.95 -10.03 9.66
N VAL A 49 -1.18 -8.95 9.51
CA VAL A 49 -1.18 -8.08 8.32
C VAL A 49 -0.74 -8.85 7.08
N ILE A 50 0.33 -9.66 7.16
CA ILE A 50 0.80 -10.49 6.06
C ILE A 50 -0.27 -11.52 5.66
N LYS A 51 -0.86 -12.21 6.63
CA LYS A 51 -1.93 -13.19 6.39
C LYS A 51 -3.12 -12.54 5.70
N LYS A 52 -3.55 -11.38 6.19
CA LYS A 52 -4.63 -10.60 5.58
C LYS A 52 -4.30 -10.17 4.15
N MET A 53 -3.08 -9.73 3.91
CA MET A 53 -2.67 -9.33 2.56
C MET A 53 -2.62 -10.52 1.59
N ILE A 54 -2.24 -11.71 2.06
CA ILE A 54 -2.33 -12.94 1.26
C ILE A 54 -3.78 -13.24 0.85
N GLU A 55 -4.75 -13.04 1.73
CA GLU A 55 -6.18 -13.19 1.41
C GLU A 55 -6.61 -12.21 0.32
N ILE A 56 -6.23 -10.93 0.44
CA ILE A 56 -6.54 -9.88 -0.54
C ILE A 56 -5.88 -10.19 -1.90
N HIS A 57 -4.63 -10.64 -1.89
CA HIS A 57 -3.94 -11.05 -3.11
C HIS A 57 -4.62 -12.24 -3.80
N LYS A 58 -5.18 -13.19 -3.04
CA LYS A 58 -5.97 -14.31 -3.61
C LYS A 58 -7.25 -13.84 -4.29
N LEU A 59 -7.85 -12.74 -3.81
CA LEU A 59 -8.99 -12.08 -4.45
C LEU A 59 -8.59 -11.31 -5.72
N GLY A 60 -7.30 -11.19 -6.01
CA GLY A 60 -6.79 -10.53 -7.20
C GLY A 60 -6.53 -9.03 -7.00
N TYR A 61 -6.44 -8.54 -5.76
CA TYR A 61 -6.17 -7.13 -5.44
C TYR A 61 -4.77 -6.96 -4.86
N TYR A 62 -4.29 -5.73 -4.80
CA TYR A 62 -3.03 -5.38 -4.15
C TYR A 62 -3.15 -4.02 -3.44
N HIS A 63 -2.30 -3.80 -2.44
CA HIS A 63 -2.27 -2.57 -1.65
C HIS A 63 -1.56 -1.43 -2.38
N GLY A 64 -0.34 -1.67 -2.86
CA GLY A 64 0.47 -0.70 -3.61
C GLY A 64 1.40 0.17 -2.76
N ASP A 65 1.23 0.18 -1.44
CA ASP A 65 2.18 0.73 -0.46
C ASP A 65 2.15 -0.12 0.82
N PHE A 66 2.51 -1.40 0.68
CA PHE A 66 2.40 -2.38 1.76
C PHE A 66 3.50 -2.19 2.82
N LYS A 67 3.20 -1.37 3.84
CA LYS A 67 4.03 -1.09 5.02
C LYS A 67 3.18 -1.17 6.29
N PRO A 68 3.76 -1.50 7.47
CA PRO A 68 2.98 -1.69 8.70
C PRO A 68 2.15 -0.48 9.13
N GLY A 69 2.68 0.74 9.02
CA GLY A 69 1.95 1.96 9.38
C GLY A 69 0.67 2.24 8.57
N ASN A 70 0.45 1.53 7.46
CA ASN A 70 -0.80 1.59 6.68
C ASN A 70 -1.87 0.60 7.17
N PHE A 71 -1.66 -0.01 8.34
CA PHE A 71 -2.58 -0.95 8.97
C PHE A 71 -2.86 -0.55 10.41
N LEU A 72 -4.12 -0.69 10.80
CA LEU A 72 -4.56 -0.54 12.17
C LEU A 72 -5.09 -1.89 12.68
N VAL A 73 -4.83 -2.20 13.94
CA VAL A 73 -5.35 -3.38 14.63
C VAL A 73 -6.33 -2.94 15.70
N GLU A 74 -7.59 -3.35 15.56
CA GLU A 74 -8.61 -3.15 16.59
C GLU A 74 -8.51 -4.21 17.69
N ASN A 75 -9.18 -3.97 18.83
CA ASN A 75 -9.09 -4.82 20.03
C ASN A 75 -9.44 -6.30 19.81
N ASN A 76 -10.18 -6.62 18.74
CA ASN A 76 -10.58 -7.95 18.31
C ASN A 76 -9.64 -8.57 17.23
N ASN A 77 -8.43 -8.05 17.08
CA ASN A 77 -7.47 -8.40 16.01
C ASN A 77 -8.02 -8.15 14.59
N LYS A 78 -9.08 -7.35 14.43
CA LYS A 78 -9.55 -6.93 13.12
C LYS A 78 -8.53 -5.95 12.53
N ILE A 79 -8.09 -6.26 11.32
CA ILE A 79 -7.20 -5.41 10.53
C ILE A 79 -8.04 -4.40 9.77
N VAL A 80 -7.72 -3.12 9.93
CA VAL A 80 -8.23 -2.02 9.12
C VAL A 80 -7.09 -1.51 8.24
N ILE A 81 -7.35 -1.42 6.94
CA ILE A 81 -6.37 -1.03 5.92
C ILE A 81 -6.63 0.40 5.51
N ILE A 82 -5.59 1.23 5.58
CA ILE A 82 -5.61 2.64 5.20
C ILE A 82 -4.58 2.92 4.10
N ASP A 83 -4.63 4.10 3.50
CA ASP A 83 -3.71 4.57 2.45
C ASP A 83 -3.37 3.52 1.37
N SER A 84 -4.42 2.84 0.87
CA SER A 84 -4.28 1.80 -0.12
C SER A 84 -4.69 2.29 -1.51
N GLN A 85 -4.02 1.79 -2.55
CA GLN A 85 -4.53 1.91 -3.91
C GLN A 85 -5.72 0.98 -4.16
N GLY A 86 -5.77 -0.17 -3.46
CA GLY A 86 -6.85 -1.15 -3.57
C GLY A 86 -7.14 -1.61 -5.01
N LYS A 87 -6.13 -1.68 -5.87
CA LYS A 87 -6.33 -1.92 -7.31
C LYS A 87 -6.33 -3.40 -7.64
N LYS A 88 -7.13 -3.77 -8.63
CA LYS A 88 -7.09 -5.12 -9.22
C LYS A 88 -5.77 -5.39 -9.93
N MET A 89 -5.20 -6.56 -9.71
CA MET A 89 -4.03 -7.07 -10.39
C MET A 89 -4.39 -7.39 -11.84
N LYS A 90 -3.74 -6.71 -12.78
CA LYS A 90 -3.94 -6.94 -14.23
C LYS A 90 -2.90 -7.85 -14.85
N PHE A 91 -1.66 -7.83 -14.34
CA PHE A 91 -0.52 -8.52 -14.96
C PHE A 91 0.13 -9.49 -13.98
N MET A 92 -0.13 -10.79 -14.20
CA MET A 92 0.39 -11.90 -13.40
C MET A 92 0.29 -11.62 -11.88
N LYS A 93 1.19 -12.20 -11.07
CA LYS A 93 1.28 -11.96 -9.62
C LYS A 93 2.31 -10.88 -9.27
N TYR A 94 2.77 -10.10 -10.25
CA TYR A 94 3.80 -9.08 -10.07
C TYR A 94 3.50 -8.11 -8.92
N ARG A 95 2.26 -7.62 -8.84
CA ARG A 95 1.85 -6.66 -7.80
C ARG A 95 1.85 -7.28 -6.40
N ALA A 96 1.38 -8.52 -6.27
CA ALA A 96 1.45 -9.26 -5.02
C ALA A 96 2.90 -9.47 -4.55
N HIS A 97 3.81 -9.82 -5.46
CA HIS A 97 5.24 -9.90 -5.14
C HIS A 97 5.85 -8.55 -4.77
N TYR A 98 5.45 -7.48 -5.47
CA TYR A 98 5.93 -6.13 -5.20
C TYR A 98 5.51 -5.63 -3.81
N ASP A 99 4.27 -5.91 -3.39
CA ASP A 99 3.79 -5.60 -2.05
C ASP A 99 4.61 -6.37 -1.00
N MET A 100 4.73 -7.70 -1.12
CA MET A 100 5.50 -8.50 -0.16
C MET A 100 6.99 -8.13 -0.10
N LEU A 101 7.59 -7.74 -1.23
CA LEU A 101 8.94 -7.20 -1.25
C LEU A 101 9.03 -5.80 -0.62
N THR A 102 7.93 -5.04 -0.58
CA THR A 102 7.87 -3.77 0.14
C THR A 102 7.94 -3.98 1.63
N MET A 103 7.08 -4.82 2.17
CA MET A 103 7.16 -5.21 3.58
C MET A 103 8.55 -5.74 3.92
N LYS A 104 9.04 -6.75 3.18
CA LYS A 104 10.31 -7.40 3.49
C LYS A 104 11.55 -6.50 3.38
N MET A 105 11.62 -5.63 2.37
CA MET A 105 12.87 -4.88 2.11
C MET A 105 12.91 -3.51 2.77
N ASP A 106 11.75 -2.94 3.11
CA ASP A 106 11.66 -1.55 3.55
C ASP A 106 11.16 -1.41 4.99
N SER A 107 10.47 -2.41 5.56
CA SER A 107 9.91 -2.35 6.93
C SER A 107 10.38 -3.52 7.80
N TYR A 108 10.09 -4.76 7.40
CA TYR A 108 10.32 -5.95 8.22
C TYR A 108 11.23 -6.97 7.52
N SER A 109 12.55 -6.84 7.71
CA SER A 109 13.58 -7.65 7.04
C SER A 109 13.52 -9.14 7.36
N GLU A 110 13.10 -9.47 8.58
CA GLU A 110 13.01 -10.83 9.11
C GLU A 110 11.83 -11.62 8.55
N MET A 111 10.91 -10.95 7.83
CA MET A 111 9.73 -11.56 7.22
C MET A 111 10.07 -12.84 6.43
N ILE A 112 9.46 -13.96 6.83
CA ILE A 112 9.46 -15.18 6.03
C ILE A 112 8.64 -14.90 4.75
N TYR A 113 9.27 -15.10 3.58
CA TYR A 113 8.64 -14.74 2.32
C TYR A 113 7.52 -15.73 1.97
N PRO A 114 6.25 -15.31 1.83
CA PRO A 114 5.11 -16.23 1.81
C PRO A 114 4.85 -16.88 0.44
N TYR A 115 5.53 -16.45 -0.63
CA TYR A 115 5.26 -16.92 -1.99
C TYR A 115 6.45 -17.67 -2.60
N LYS A 116 6.16 -18.63 -3.48
CA LYS A 116 7.19 -19.24 -4.33
C LYS A 116 7.82 -18.15 -5.20
N LYS A 117 9.15 -18.13 -5.27
CA LYS A 117 9.90 -17.19 -6.13
C LYS A 117 9.75 -17.62 -7.58
N ASP A 118 8.96 -16.88 -8.35
CA ASP A 118 8.72 -17.10 -9.77
C ASP A 118 9.28 -15.93 -10.62
N PHE A 119 9.01 -15.92 -11.92
CA PHE A 119 9.42 -14.83 -12.79
C PHE A 119 8.91 -13.45 -12.31
N SER A 120 7.67 -13.38 -11.81
CA SER A 120 7.07 -12.15 -11.30
C SER A 120 7.81 -11.62 -10.06
N TYR A 121 8.26 -12.53 -9.18
CA TYR A 121 9.13 -12.19 -8.04
C TYR A 121 10.42 -11.49 -8.48
N TYR A 122 11.16 -12.09 -9.42
CA TYR A 122 12.43 -11.53 -9.87
C TYR A 122 12.23 -10.20 -10.59
N LEU A 123 11.19 -10.08 -11.41
CA LEU A 123 10.82 -8.81 -12.04
C LEU A 123 10.53 -7.72 -11.00
N ALA A 124 9.73 -8.03 -9.96
CA ALA A 124 9.43 -7.10 -8.88
C ALA A 124 10.70 -6.68 -8.12
N LEU A 125 11.59 -7.63 -7.83
CA LEU A 125 12.86 -7.39 -7.15
C LEU A 125 13.78 -6.47 -7.95
N ILE A 126 13.91 -6.71 -9.27
CA ILE A 126 14.71 -5.86 -10.17
C ILE A 126 14.19 -4.44 -10.15
N ILE A 127 12.87 -4.24 -10.34
CA ILE A 127 12.27 -2.90 -10.33
C ILE A 127 12.49 -2.20 -8.98
N LYS A 128 12.38 -2.92 -7.86
CA LYS A 128 12.68 -2.41 -6.52
C LYS A 128 14.12 -1.92 -6.40
N LYS A 129 15.09 -2.73 -6.83
CA LYS A 129 16.51 -2.37 -6.82
C LYS A 129 16.79 -1.15 -7.70
N LEU A 130 16.23 -1.11 -8.92
CA LEU A 130 16.35 0.03 -9.82
C LEU A 130 15.82 1.33 -9.17
N LYS A 131 14.71 1.26 -8.44
CA LYS A 131 14.14 2.40 -7.72
C LYS A 131 15.00 2.91 -6.56
N LYS A 132 15.95 2.11 -6.05
CA LYS A 132 16.92 2.49 -5.00
C LYS A 132 18.21 3.09 -5.56
N LEU A 133 18.41 3.10 -6.89
CA LEU A 133 19.57 3.75 -7.51
C LEU A 133 19.63 5.26 -7.19
N LYS A 134 20.83 5.78 -6.95
CA LYS A 134 21.08 7.19 -6.56
C LYS A 134 20.44 8.19 -7.54
N PHE A 135 20.51 7.91 -8.84
CA PHE A 135 19.90 8.76 -9.87
C PHE A 135 18.38 8.85 -9.74
N VAL A 136 17.70 7.72 -9.53
CA VAL A 136 16.24 7.68 -9.35
C VAL A 136 15.85 8.38 -8.05
N LYS A 137 16.64 8.22 -6.99
CA LYS A 137 16.42 8.92 -5.71
C LYS A 137 16.50 10.44 -5.89
N ARG A 138 17.52 10.95 -6.59
CA ARG A 138 17.66 12.39 -6.91
C ARG A 138 16.46 12.93 -7.69
N ILE A 139 15.95 12.18 -8.67
CA ILE A 139 14.75 12.58 -9.42
C ILE A 139 13.53 12.68 -8.49
N LYS A 140 13.35 11.70 -7.58
CA LYS A 140 12.25 11.72 -6.61
C LYS A 140 12.34 12.90 -5.65
N GLU A 141 13.53 13.21 -5.14
CA GLU A 141 13.76 14.36 -4.26
C GLU A 141 13.44 15.67 -4.97
N LYS A 142 13.87 15.83 -6.23
CA LYS A 142 13.52 17.01 -7.04
C LYS A 142 12.01 17.12 -7.24
N LYS A 143 11.31 16.01 -7.52
CA LYS A 143 9.85 15.98 -7.62
C LYS A 143 9.16 16.35 -6.32
N ALA A 144 9.65 15.86 -5.18
CA ALA A 144 9.11 16.21 -3.86
C ALA A 144 9.24 17.71 -3.58
N LYS A 145 10.45 18.27 -3.78
CA LYS A 145 10.69 19.71 -3.64
C LYS A 145 9.78 20.58 -4.52
N LEU A 146 9.42 20.10 -5.71
CA LEU A 146 8.50 20.82 -6.59
C LEU A 146 7.04 20.73 -6.08
N ARG A 147 6.60 19.58 -5.58
CA ARG A 147 5.27 19.44 -4.95
C ARG A 147 5.13 20.34 -3.73
N ASP A 148 6.16 20.42 -2.88
CA ASP A 148 6.15 21.30 -1.70
C ASP A 148 6.08 22.79 -2.10
N LYS A 149 6.60 23.13 -3.28
CA LYS A 149 6.46 24.46 -3.90
C LYS A 149 5.11 24.70 -4.60
N GLY A 150 4.15 23.78 -4.43
CA GLY A 150 2.81 23.89 -5.02
C GLY A 150 2.72 23.55 -6.51
N TRP A 151 3.77 22.96 -7.10
CA TRP A 151 3.68 22.51 -8.49
C TRP A 151 2.79 21.28 -8.61
N LYS A 152 1.81 21.34 -9.51
CA LYS A 152 0.92 20.22 -9.86
C LYS A 152 1.65 19.30 -10.86
N ILE A 153 2.42 18.32 -10.36
CA ILE A 153 3.21 17.34 -11.15
C ILE A 153 2.64 15.94 -10.96
#